data_AF-A0A4Q0MGP2-F1
#
_entry.id   AF-A0A4Q0MGP2-F1
#
_cell.length_a   1.000
_cell.length_b   1.000
_cell.length_c   1.000
_cell.angle_alpha   90.00
_cell.angle_beta   90.00
_cell.angle_gamma   90.00
#
_symmetry.space_group_name_H-M   'P 1'
#
loop_
_entity.id
_entity.type
_entity.pdbx_description
1 polymer ?
#
loop_
_entity_poly.entity_id
_entity_poly.type
_entity_poly.pdbx_seq_one_letter_code
_entity_poly.pdbx_strand_id
1 'polypeptide(L)'
;MNLLKTFCIGGLMASALFISSCSRTVTRIDNNQQIDISGGWNNTDSRMVAEEMTNTILNASWLNDHLEQKAGKKPVVIVGMVQNKTHEHIDAETFTKDVERSFISSQKIRLVQGGKKREELRGEKADQQTNASVSTMKKFGLENGADYILQGSVNSIVDAHKREKVVSYQVNLELTNIESNEVVWIGDKKITKYVKN
;
A
#
# COMPACT_ATOMS: atom_id res chain seq x y z
N MET A 1 -59.50 3.20 -66.98
CA MET A 1 -58.27 3.63 -67.67
C MET A 1 -57.59 4.69 -66.81
N ASN A 2 -56.33 4.42 -66.45
CA ASN A 2 -55.35 5.33 -65.85
C ASN A 2 -55.62 5.88 -64.44
N LEU A 3 -55.02 5.23 -63.44
CA LEU A 3 -54.26 5.94 -62.41
C LEU A 3 -53.07 5.08 -61.93
N LEU A 4 -52.27 4.71 -62.92
CA LEU A 4 -50.86 4.36 -62.78
C LEU A 4 -50.10 5.67 -62.44
N LYS A 5 -50.22 6.21 -61.21
CA LYS A 5 -49.56 7.49 -60.83
C LYS A 5 -49.60 7.86 -59.33
N THR A 6 -49.40 6.91 -58.42
CA THR A 6 -49.16 7.26 -57.00
C THR A 6 -48.40 6.15 -56.27
N PHE A 7 -47.15 5.92 -56.69
CA PHE A 7 -46.17 5.21 -55.86
C PHE A 7 -44.79 5.86 -56.10
N CYS A 8 -44.74 7.17 -55.89
CA CYS A 8 -43.51 7.85 -55.55
C CYS A 8 -43.55 8.08 -54.04
N ILE A 9 -42.45 7.69 -53.38
CA ILE A 9 -42.04 8.03 -52.02
C ILE A 9 -42.53 7.03 -50.95
N GLY A 10 -41.64 6.10 -50.56
CA GLY A 10 -41.77 5.31 -49.33
C GLY A 10 -41.27 3.88 -49.50
N GLY A 11 -40.12 3.45 -49.00
CA GLY A 11 -39.12 4.13 -48.22
C GLY A 11 -37.80 3.39 -48.42
N LEU A 12 -36.78 4.11 -48.86
CA LEU A 12 -35.39 3.68 -48.77
C LEU A 12 -34.87 4.14 -47.40
N MET A 13 -35.38 3.55 -46.32
CA MET A 13 -34.85 3.81 -44.97
C MET A 13 -33.88 2.67 -44.64
N ALA A 14 -32.66 2.81 -45.16
CA ALA A 14 -31.52 2.06 -44.67
C ALA A 14 -31.32 2.43 -43.20
N SER A 15 -31.76 1.57 -42.30
CA SER A 15 -31.43 1.66 -40.87
C SER A 15 -29.93 1.41 -40.69
N ALA A 16 -29.14 2.47 -40.82
CA ALA A 16 -27.78 2.51 -40.31
C ALA A 16 -27.85 2.50 -38.78
N LEU A 17 -27.84 1.30 -38.20
CA LEU A 17 -27.55 1.10 -36.79
C LEU A 17 -26.12 1.56 -36.54
N PHE A 18 -25.96 2.81 -36.11
CA PHE A 18 -24.70 3.31 -35.55
C PHE A 18 -24.47 2.59 -34.23
N ILE A 19 -23.78 1.45 -34.29
CA ILE A 19 -23.21 0.79 -33.12
C ILE A 19 -22.06 1.69 -32.67
N SER A 20 -22.34 2.66 -31.78
CA SER A 20 -21.28 3.44 -31.16
C SER A 20 -20.51 2.50 -30.22
N SER A 21 -19.42 1.94 -30.71
CA SER A 21 -18.44 1.26 -29.87
C SER A 21 -17.85 2.32 -28.94
N CYS A 22 -18.15 2.22 -27.63
CA CYS A 22 -17.45 3.01 -26.62
C CYS A 22 -15.98 2.59 -26.62
N SER A 23 -15.18 3.32 -27.39
CA SER A 23 -13.72 3.25 -27.36
C SER A 23 -13.23 3.65 -25.97
N ARG A 24 -12.82 2.67 -25.16
CA ARG A 24 -12.07 2.94 -23.93
C ARG A 24 -10.67 3.40 -24.32
N THR A 25 -10.30 4.61 -23.92
CA THR A 25 -8.92 5.08 -24.08
C THR A 25 -8.18 4.84 -22.78
N VAL A 26 -7.10 4.06 -22.83
CA VAL A 26 -6.22 3.80 -21.69
C VAL A 26 -4.93 4.58 -21.91
N THR A 27 -4.71 5.61 -21.09
CA THR A 27 -3.47 6.38 -21.09
C THR A 27 -2.71 6.11 -19.79
N ARG A 28 -1.38 6.06 -19.90
CA ARG A 28 -0.52 6.06 -18.71
C ARG A 28 -0.49 7.47 -18.14
N ILE A 29 -0.65 7.56 -16.83
CA ILE A 29 -0.61 8.79 -16.05
C ILE A 29 0.56 8.71 -15.07
N ASP A 30 1.04 9.87 -14.61
CA ASP A 30 2.07 9.92 -13.58
C ASP A 30 1.52 9.37 -12.25
N ASN A 31 2.31 8.51 -11.58
CA ASN A 31 1.94 7.91 -10.30
C ASN A 31 1.88 8.93 -9.14
N ASN A 32 2.43 10.13 -9.31
CA ASN A 32 2.40 11.20 -8.33
C ASN A 32 1.17 12.11 -8.45
N GLN A 33 0.40 11.98 -9.53
CA GLN A 33 -0.83 12.74 -9.71
C GLN A 33 -1.92 12.17 -8.79
N GLN A 34 -2.49 13.02 -7.93
CA GLN A 34 -3.65 12.63 -7.12
C GLN A 34 -4.87 12.46 -8.04
N ILE A 35 -5.42 11.25 -8.09
CA ILE A 35 -6.64 10.94 -8.84
C ILE A 35 -7.59 10.14 -7.96
N ASP A 36 -8.74 10.74 -7.67
CA ASP A 36 -9.81 10.15 -6.88
C ASP A 36 -11.02 9.85 -7.77
N ILE A 37 -11.09 8.63 -8.31
CA ILE A 37 -12.20 8.22 -9.21
C ILE A 37 -13.37 7.64 -8.41
N SER A 38 -13.10 6.66 -7.54
CA SER A 38 -14.13 5.92 -6.79
C SER A 38 -14.45 6.52 -5.42
N GLY A 39 -13.61 7.44 -4.92
CA GLY A 39 -13.61 7.87 -3.52
C GLY A 39 -13.15 6.80 -2.52
N GLY A 40 -12.66 5.66 -3.02
CA GLY A 40 -12.06 4.59 -2.21
C GLY A 40 -10.59 4.86 -1.86
N TRP A 41 -9.97 3.96 -1.10
CA TRP A 41 -8.52 4.00 -0.84
C TRP A 41 -7.73 3.82 -2.14
N ASN A 42 -6.68 4.60 -2.34
CA ASN A 42 -5.83 4.52 -3.53
C ASN A 42 -4.32 4.61 -3.22
N ASN A 43 -3.50 4.47 -4.26
CA ASN A 43 -2.04 4.50 -4.15
C ASN A 43 -1.50 5.83 -3.60
N THR A 44 -2.18 6.95 -3.88
CA THR A 44 -1.77 8.27 -3.37
C THR A 44 -1.99 8.32 -1.86
N ASP A 45 -3.15 7.85 -1.37
CA ASP A 45 -3.43 7.77 0.07
C ASP A 45 -2.40 6.87 0.78
N SER A 46 -2.12 5.68 0.20
CA SER A 46 -1.14 4.74 0.74
C SER A 46 0.22 5.38 0.94
N ARG A 47 0.73 6.02 -0.12
CA ARG A 47 2.03 6.69 -0.09
C ARG A 47 2.05 7.84 0.90
N MET A 48 1.05 8.72 0.88
CA MET A 48 0.99 9.87 1.78
C MET A 48 0.94 9.45 3.24
N VAL A 49 0.10 8.47 3.59
CA VAL A 49 0.02 7.95 4.95
C VAL A 49 1.32 7.29 5.36
N ALA A 50 1.93 6.48 4.49
CA ALA A 50 3.19 5.80 4.79
C ALA A 50 4.33 6.80 5.03
N GLU A 51 4.47 7.82 4.18
CA GLU A 51 5.47 8.87 4.31
C GLU A 51 5.28 9.67 5.61
N GLU A 52 4.05 10.11 5.90
CA GLU A 52 3.74 10.86 7.12
C GLU A 52 3.96 10.04 8.38
N MET A 53 3.41 8.81 8.44
CA MET A 53 3.58 7.93 9.59
C MET A 53 5.05 7.61 9.82
N THR A 54 5.80 7.30 8.75
CA THR A 54 7.25 7.09 8.85
C THR A 54 7.98 8.31 9.39
N ASN A 55 7.61 9.51 8.93
CA ASN A 55 8.19 10.75 9.46
C ASN A 55 7.88 10.94 10.94
N THR A 56 6.66 10.64 11.41
CA THR A 56 6.34 10.75 12.84
C THR A 56 7.13 9.76 13.69
N ILE A 57 7.26 8.51 13.24
CA ILE A 57 8.05 7.48 13.92
C ILE A 57 9.52 7.92 14.02
N LEU A 58 10.11 8.39 12.92
CA LEU A 58 11.53 8.73 12.86
C LEU A 58 11.92 10.05 13.54
N ASN A 59 10.95 10.81 14.03
CA ASN A 59 11.18 12.04 14.80
C ASN A 59 10.74 11.91 16.27
N ALA A 60 10.26 10.74 16.68
CA ALA A 60 9.93 10.45 18.06
C ALA A 60 11.19 10.13 18.90
N SER A 61 11.07 10.26 20.23
CA SER A 61 12.19 10.14 21.17
C SER A 61 12.89 8.79 21.12
N TRP A 62 12.15 7.70 20.90
CA TRP A 62 12.68 6.32 20.90
C TRP A 62 13.92 6.15 20.02
N LEU A 63 13.99 6.87 18.89
CA LEU A 63 15.11 6.78 17.96
C LEU A 63 16.38 7.38 18.58
N ASN A 64 16.26 8.57 19.20
CA ASN A 64 17.39 9.20 19.89
C ASN A 64 17.80 8.36 21.10
N ASP A 65 16.83 7.89 21.89
CA ASP A 65 17.07 7.03 23.05
C ASP A 65 17.83 5.76 22.63
N HIS A 66 17.42 5.12 21.52
CA HIS A 66 18.12 3.96 20.98
C HIS A 66 19.56 4.29 20.57
N LEU A 67 19.76 5.39 19.83
CA LEU A 67 21.08 5.79 19.36
C LEU A 67 22.02 6.07 20.53
N GLU A 68 21.55 6.73 21.58
CA GLU A 68 22.34 6.97 22.79
C GLU A 68 22.69 5.66 23.49
N GLN A 69 21.71 4.78 23.69
CA GLN A 69 21.90 3.50 24.39
C GLN A 69 22.78 2.51 23.61
N LYS A 70 22.80 2.59 22.27
CA LYS A 70 23.52 1.65 21.40
C LYS A 70 24.75 2.27 20.73
N ALA A 71 25.30 3.35 21.30
CA ALA A 71 26.52 4.02 20.83
C ALA A 71 26.46 4.41 19.33
N GLY A 72 25.34 5.00 18.92
CA GLY A 72 25.08 5.49 17.56
C GLY A 72 24.75 4.41 16.54
N LYS A 73 24.62 3.13 16.93
CA LYS A 73 24.18 2.07 16.01
C LYS A 73 22.72 2.30 15.61
N LYS A 74 22.45 2.28 14.31
CA LYS A 74 21.09 2.41 13.77
C LYS A 74 20.24 1.21 14.23
N PRO A 75 18.99 1.44 14.66
CA PRO A 75 18.09 0.37 15.05
C PRO A 75 17.75 -0.51 13.86
N VAL A 76 17.61 -1.81 14.11
CA VAL A 76 17.15 -2.80 13.15
C VAL A 76 15.65 -3.03 13.35
N VAL A 77 14.86 -2.77 12.32
CA VAL A 77 13.40 -2.84 12.39
C VAL A 77 12.86 -3.86 11.39
N ILE A 78 11.82 -4.58 11.79
CA ILE A 78 10.96 -5.36 10.89
C ILE A 78 9.65 -4.60 10.71
N VAL A 79 9.19 -4.45 9.47
CA VAL A 79 7.79 -4.09 9.22
C VAL A 79 7.00 -5.39 9.20
N GLY A 80 6.21 -5.60 10.25
CA GLY A 80 5.36 -6.76 10.45
C GLY A 80 4.02 -6.64 9.72
N MET A 81 3.07 -7.49 10.11
CA MET A 81 1.76 -7.53 9.48
C MET A 81 0.94 -6.27 9.80
N VAL A 82 0.46 -5.60 8.74
CA VAL A 82 -0.60 -4.59 8.83
C VAL A 82 -1.93 -5.24 8.43
N GLN A 83 -2.86 -5.31 9.36
CA GLN A 83 -4.15 -5.97 9.12
C GLN A 83 -5.12 -5.04 8.38
N ASN A 84 -5.72 -5.51 7.29
CA ASN A 84 -6.87 -4.82 6.71
C ASN A 84 -8.15 -5.17 7.50
N LYS A 85 -8.72 -4.15 8.15
CA LYS A 85 -10.00 -4.19 8.88
C LYS A 85 -11.03 -3.23 8.24
N THR A 86 -10.85 -2.88 6.99
CA THR A 86 -11.76 -2.02 6.24
C THR A 86 -12.89 -2.83 5.60
N HIS A 87 -13.91 -2.13 5.10
CA HIS A 87 -14.97 -2.72 4.28
C HIS A 87 -14.54 -2.91 2.81
N GLU A 88 -13.29 -2.55 2.48
CA GLU A 88 -12.74 -2.58 1.13
C GLU A 88 -11.61 -3.62 1.03
N HIS A 89 -11.41 -4.15 -0.18
CA HIS A 89 -10.23 -4.96 -0.48
C HIS A 89 -9.01 -4.05 -0.68
N ILE A 90 -8.45 -3.58 0.42
CA ILE A 90 -7.17 -2.88 0.45
C ILE A 90 -6.05 -3.92 0.49
N ASP A 91 -5.12 -3.80 -0.45
CA ASP A 91 -3.86 -4.53 -0.38
C ASP A 91 -2.94 -3.88 0.68
N ALA A 92 -3.01 -4.42 1.90
CA ALA A 92 -2.16 -3.98 3.00
C ALA A 92 -0.66 -4.25 2.75
N GLU A 93 -0.30 -5.15 1.82
CA GLU A 93 1.08 -5.35 1.43
C GLU A 93 1.62 -4.13 0.68
N THR A 94 0.82 -3.50 -0.19
CA THR A 94 1.18 -2.25 -0.86
C THR A 94 1.51 -1.16 0.16
N PHE A 95 0.66 -0.96 1.17
CA PHE A 95 0.93 0.00 2.25
C PHE A 95 2.19 -0.36 3.05
N THR A 96 2.36 -1.64 3.41
CA THR A 96 3.56 -2.14 4.09
C THR A 96 4.83 -1.82 3.29
N LYS A 97 4.79 -1.99 1.96
CA LYS A 97 5.90 -1.68 1.05
C LYS A 97 6.20 -0.18 0.98
N ASP A 98 5.19 0.67 1.04
CA ASP A 98 5.38 2.12 1.08
C ASP A 98 6.07 2.56 2.38
N VAL A 99 5.72 1.94 3.51
CA VAL A 99 6.40 2.16 4.80
C VAL A 99 7.86 1.69 4.74
N GLU A 100 8.11 0.46 4.26
CA GLU A 100 9.47 -0.06 4.08
C GLU A 100 10.32 0.87 3.21
N ARG A 101 9.77 1.36 2.08
CA ARG A 101 10.47 2.27 1.17
C ARG A 101 10.79 3.60 1.85
N SER A 102 9.85 4.15 2.62
CA SER A 102 10.03 5.40 3.36
C SER A 102 11.14 5.27 4.40
N PHE A 103 11.17 4.15 5.14
CA PHE A 103 12.24 3.85 6.09
C PHE A 103 13.62 3.73 5.44
N ILE A 104 13.74 2.97 4.35
CA ILE A 104 15.01 2.84 3.61
C ILE A 104 15.48 4.21 3.10
N SER A 105 14.56 5.02 2.56
CA SER A 105 14.87 6.34 2.02
C SER A 105 15.35 7.30 3.09
N SER A 106 14.86 7.18 4.33
CA SER A 106 15.31 8.01 5.46
C SER A 106 16.77 7.75 5.86
N GLN A 107 17.29 6.56 5.57
CA GLN A 107 18.60 6.07 6.03
C GLN A 107 18.85 6.13 7.55
N LYS A 108 17.84 6.42 8.37
CA LYS A 108 17.98 6.52 9.84
C LYS A 108 17.98 5.16 10.54
N ILE A 109 17.37 4.16 9.91
CA ILE A 109 17.23 2.81 10.46
C ILE A 109 17.72 1.74 9.48
N ARG A 110 17.83 0.50 9.94
CA ARG A 110 18.07 -0.67 9.08
C ARG A 110 16.82 -1.52 9.03
N LEU A 111 16.41 -1.98 7.86
CA LEU A 111 15.31 -2.93 7.73
C LEU A 111 15.81 -4.35 7.51
N VAL A 112 15.10 -5.31 8.10
CA VAL A 112 15.28 -6.75 7.82
C VAL A 112 13.95 -7.40 7.51
N GLN A 113 13.97 -8.44 6.67
CA GLN A 113 12.78 -9.17 6.29
C GLN A 113 12.23 -9.99 7.47
N GLY A 114 10.90 -10.04 7.59
CA GLY A 114 10.16 -10.81 8.58
C GLY A 114 9.21 -11.84 7.95
N GLY A 115 8.60 -12.68 8.80
CA GLY A 115 7.56 -13.64 8.40
C GLY A 115 7.96 -14.54 7.22
N LYS A 116 7.03 -14.74 6.29
CA LYS A 116 7.19 -15.61 5.12
C LYS A 116 8.41 -15.25 4.24
N LYS A 117 8.69 -13.96 4.05
CA LYS A 117 9.85 -13.51 3.24
C LYS A 117 11.17 -13.95 3.87
N ARG A 118 11.25 -14.00 5.20
CA ARG A 118 12.43 -14.53 5.90
C ARG A 118 12.57 -16.04 5.69
N GLU A 119 11.47 -16.77 5.71
CA GLU A 119 11.46 -18.23 5.46
C GLU A 119 11.93 -18.54 4.03
N GLU A 120 11.44 -17.79 3.04
CA GLU A 120 11.88 -17.88 1.64
C GLU A 120 13.39 -17.62 1.51
N LEU A 121 13.92 -16.59 2.18
CA LEU A 121 15.35 -16.30 2.21
C LEU A 121 16.19 -17.38 2.89
N ARG A 122 15.64 -18.07 3.90
CA ARG A 122 16.32 -19.22 4.53
C ARG A 122 16.33 -20.42 3.61
N GLY A 123 15.27 -20.64 2.83
CA GLY A 123 15.23 -21.65 1.77
C GLY A 123 16.29 -21.40 0.70
N GLU A 124 16.38 -20.16 0.20
CA GLU A 124 17.44 -19.73 -0.74
C GLU A 124 18.85 -19.95 -0.15
N LYS A 125 19.05 -19.60 1.12
CA LYS A 125 20.33 -19.83 1.80
C LYS A 125 20.67 -21.32 1.94
N ALA A 126 19.67 -22.19 2.05
CA ALA A 126 19.84 -23.64 2.10
C ALA A 126 20.31 -24.17 0.74
N ASP A 127 19.68 -23.71 -0.35
CA ASP A 127 20.11 -24.04 -1.71
C ASP A 127 21.57 -23.63 -1.97
N GLN A 128 21.92 -22.41 -1.54
CA GLN A 128 23.30 -21.91 -1.64
C GLN A 128 24.33 -22.75 -0.90
N GLN A 129 23.95 -23.54 0.12
CA GLN A 129 24.92 -24.44 0.79
C GLN A 129 25.46 -25.53 -0.14
N THR A 130 24.69 -25.88 -1.16
CA THR A 130 25.03 -26.94 -2.12
C THR A 130 25.60 -26.35 -3.40
N ASN A 131 25.07 -25.20 -3.84
CA ASN A 131 25.31 -24.67 -5.19
C ASN A 131 26.26 -23.47 -5.24
N ALA A 132 26.43 -22.72 -4.14
CA ALA A 132 27.30 -21.54 -4.13
C ALA A 132 28.77 -21.90 -3.87
N SER A 133 29.69 -21.10 -4.40
CA SER A 133 31.11 -21.25 -4.09
C SER A 133 31.38 -21.00 -2.61
N VAL A 134 32.38 -21.71 -2.05
CA VAL A 134 32.75 -21.61 -0.62
C VAL A 134 33.08 -20.17 -0.21
N SER A 135 33.68 -19.38 -1.10
CA SER A 135 34.07 -17.98 -0.81
C SER A 135 32.88 -17.01 -0.74
N THR A 136 31.75 -17.33 -1.37
CA THR A 136 30.58 -16.45 -1.45
C THR A 136 29.42 -16.91 -0.55
N MET A 137 29.39 -18.20 -0.21
CA MET A 137 28.34 -18.86 0.57
C MET A 137 28.07 -18.14 1.90
N LYS A 138 26.79 -17.94 2.23
CA LYS A 138 26.37 -17.32 3.49
C LYS A 138 26.06 -18.37 4.55
N LYS A 139 26.48 -18.12 5.79
CA LYS A 139 26.25 -19.02 6.93
C LYS A 139 24.84 -18.85 7.49
N PHE A 140 24.27 -19.95 7.98
CA PHE A 140 23.08 -19.92 8.82
C PHE A 140 23.37 -19.29 10.19
N GLY A 141 22.32 -18.75 10.83
CA GLY A 141 22.42 -18.16 12.17
C GLY A 141 23.06 -16.76 12.24
N LEU A 142 23.53 -16.20 11.12
CA LEU A 142 24.11 -14.85 11.05
C LEU A 142 23.13 -13.79 10.51
N GLU A 143 21.83 -14.02 10.67
CA GLU A 143 20.81 -13.01 10.34
C GLU A 143 20.89 -11.87 11.35
N ASN A 144 20.75 -10.63 10.89
CA ASN A 144 20.65 -9.50 11.81
C ASN A 144 19.34 -9.61 12.59
N GLY A 145 19.43 -9.72 13.91
CA GLY A 145 18.28 -9.61 14.80
C GLY A 145 17.67 -8.22 14.70
N ALA A 146 16.34 -8.14 14.74
CA ALA A 146 15.65 -6.87 14.84
C ALA A 146 15.55 -6.44 16.29
N ASP A 147 15.73 -5.15 16.54
CA ASP A 147 15.50 -4.51 17.83
C ASP A 147 14.01 -4.18 18.01
N TYR A 148 13.32 -3.82 16.92
CA TYR A 148 11.92 -3.42 16.94
C TYR A 148 11.10 -4.09 15.83
N ILE A 149 9.79 -4.19 16.07
CA ILE A 149 8.79 -4.58 15.08
C ILE A 149 7.72 -3.49 14.98
N LEU A 150 7.42 -3.06 13.76
CA LEU A 150 6.32 -2.15 13.45
C LEU A 150 5.11 -2.97 12.99
N GLN A 151 3.96 -2.82 13.61
CA GLN A 151 2.73 -3.53 13.25
C GLN A 151 1.54 -2.59 13.29
N GLY A 152 0.38 -3.03 12.78
CA GLY A 152 -0.83 -2.23 12.92
C GLY A 152 -2.02 -2.70 12.11
N SER A 153 -2.93 -1.76 11.82
CA SER A 153 -4.11 -2.03 11.01
C SER A 153 -4.60 -0.83 10.22
N VAL A 154 -5.30 -1.10 9.13
CA VAL A 154 -6.09 -0.12 8.37
C VAL A 154 -7.56 -0.39 8.64
N ASN A 155 -8.28 0.62 9.11
CA ASN A 155 -9.68 0.59 9.48
C ASN A 155 -10.49 1.55 8.59
N SER A 156 -11.78 1.29 8.42
CA SER A 156 -12.67 2.21 7.70
C SER A 156 -14.00 2.38 8.41
N ILE A 157 -14.53 3.60 8.40
CA ILE A 157 -15.89 3.94 8.83
C ILE A 157 -16.62 4.52 7.63
N VAL A 158 -17.76 3.93 7.29
CA VAL A 158 -18.59 4.36 6.16
C VAL A 158 -19.90 4.92 6.70
N ASP A 159 -20.25 6.13 6.29
CA ASP A 159 -21.55 6.74 6.51
C ASP A 159 -22.16 7.09 5.14
N ALA A 160 -23.41 6.74 4.91
CA ALA A 160 -24.07 6.94 3.63
C ALA A 160 -25.54 7.28 3.82
N HIS A 161 -25.98 8.36 3.16
CA HIS A 161 -27.38 8.76 3.12
C HIS A 161 -27.74 9.29 1.72
N LYS A 162 -28.77 8.70 1.10
CA LYS A 162 -29.21 9.05 -0.27
C LYS A 162 -28.06 8.99 -1.29
N ARG A 163 -27.66 10.13 -1.85
CA ARG A 163 -26.59 10.26 -2.85
C ARG A 163 -25.27 10.75 -2.26
N GLU A 164 -25.16 10.78 -0.94
CA GLU A 164 -24.01 11.29 -0.22
C GLU A 164 -23.38 10.14 0.58
N LYS A 165 -22.06 10.02 0.48
CA LYS A 165 -21.28 8.98 1.16
C LYS A 165 -20.01 9.60 1.72
N VAL A 166 -19.73 9.36 3.00
CA VAL A 166 -18.47 9.67 3.67
C VAL A 166 -17.74 8.36 3.97
N VAL A 167 -16.48 8.26 3.56
CA VAL A 167 -15.61 7.14 3.96
C VAL A 167 -14.40 7.70 4.68
N SER A 168 -14.21 7.27 5.92
CA SER A 168 -13.02 7.59 6.70
C SER A 168 -12.14 6.37 6.83
N TYR A 169 -10.90 6.45 6.37
CA TYR A 169 -9.84 5.48 6.61
C TYR A 169 -8.99 5.92 7.79
N GLN A 170 -8.60 4.97 8.63
CA GLN A 170 -7.69 5.20 9.74
C GLN A 170 -6.62 4.13 9.73
N VAL A 171 -5.36 4.55 9.68
CA VAL A 171 -4.21 3.67 9.86
C VAL A 171 -3.71 3.85 11.27
N ASN A 172 -3.57 2.75 12.01
CA ASN A 172 -2.96 2.72 13.34
C ASN A 172 -1.68 1.89 13.26
N LEU A 173 -0.56 2.42 13.76
CA LEU A 173 0.72 1.72 13.80
C LEU A 173 1.34 1.78 15.19
N GLU A 174 2.05 0.72 15.56
CA GLU A 174 2.74 0.57 16.84
C GLU A 174 4.15 0.02 16.59
N LEU A 175 5.15 0.65 17.20
CA LEU A 175 6.54 0.20 17.19
C LEU A 175 6.87 -0.39 18.56
N THR A 176 7.21 -1.68 18.57
CA THR A 176 7.44 -2.45 19.79
C THR A 176 8.88 -2.94 19.84
N ASN A 177 9.54 -2.75 20.98
CA ASN A 177 10.83 -3.38 21.29
C ASN A 177 10.62 -4.89 21.42
N ILE A 178 11.32 -5.69 20.62
CA ILE A 178 11.12 -7.14 20.54
C ILE A 178 11.59 -7.85 21.82
N GLU A 179 12.62 -7.33 22.48
CA GLU A 179 13.20 -7.94 23.68
C GLU A 179 12.34 -7.67 24.92
N SER A 180 11.91 -6.42 25.12
CA SER A 180 11.14 -6.01 26.31
C SER A 180 9.62 -6.09 26.14
N ASN A 181 9.12 -6.23 24.90
CA ASN A 181 7.70 -6.08 24.54
C ASN A 181 7.12 -4.69 24.84
N GLU A 182 7.97 -3.69 25.02
CA GLU A 182 7.55 -2.32 25.26
C GLU A 182 7.13 -1.63 23.94
N VAL A 183 5.94 -1.04 23.92
CA VAL A 183 5.53 -0.15 22.82
C VAL A 183 6.21 1.19 23.02
N VAL A 184 7.25 1.46 22.22
CA VAL A 184 8.07 2.68 22.32
C VAL A 184 7.52 3.84 21.47
N TRP A 185 6.59 3.54 20.56
CA TRP A 185 5.88 4.53 19.78
C TRP A 185 4.53 3.97 19.30
N ILE A 186 3.52 4.82 19.29
CA ILE A 186 2.19 4.55 18.70
C ILE A 186 1.73 5.81 17.97
N GLY A 187 1.08 5.62 16.83
CA GLY A 187 0.50 6.73 16.09
C GLY A 187 -0.62 6.29 15.18
N ASP A 188 -1.41 7.27 14.74
CA ASP A 188 -2.48 7.07 13.81
C ASP A 188 -2.53 8.17 12.75
N LYS A 189 -3.16 7.85 11.61
CA LYS A 189 -3.47 8.81 10.57
C LYS A 189 -4.86 8.52 10.01
N LYS A 190 -5.65 9.59 9.88
CA LYS A 190 -6.99 9.54 9.29
C LYS A 190 -7.03 10.25 7.93
N ILE A 191 -7.73 9.64 6.97
CA ILE A 191 -8.12 10.25 5.70
C ILE A 191 -9.63 10.12 5.56
N THR A 192 -10.32 11.22 5.28
CA THR A 192 -11.78 11.21 5.06
C THR A 192 -12.08 11.68 3.66
N LYS A 193 -12.89 10.90 2.94
CA LYS A 193 -13.34 11.17 1.58
C LYS A 193 -14.85 11.36 1.56
N TYR A 194 -15.31 12.44 0.94
CA TYR A 194 -16.72 12.72 0.69
C TYR A 194 -17.02 12.45 -0.78
N VAL A 195 -18.06 11.67 -1.04
CA VAL A 195 -18.50 11.26 -2.37
C VAL A 195 -19.96 11.67 -2.55
N LYS A 196 -20.25 12.34 -3.67
CA LYS A 196 -21.60 12.74 -4.05
C LYS A 196 -21.90 12.30 -5.48
N ASN A 197 -23.01 11.59 -5.65
CA ASN A 197 -23.53 11.12 -6.94
C ASN A 197 -24.61 12.03 -7.52
#